data_AF-A0A2H9T110-F1
#
_entry.id   AF-A0A2H9T110-F1
#
_cell.length_a   1.000
_cell.length_b   1.000
_cell.length_c   1.000
_cell.angle_alpha   90.00
_cell.angle_beta   90.00
_cell.angle_gamma   90.00
#
_symmetry.space_group_name_H-M   'P 1'
#
loop_
_entity.id
_entity.type
_entity.pdbx_description
1 polymer ?
#
loop_
_entity_poly.entity_id
_entity_poly.type
_entity_poly.pdbx_seq_one_letter_code
_entity_poly.pdbx_strand_id
1 'polypeptide(L)'
;MKRFTIGNADILKGRLEIKVEKEEIMRILPHRGRMLLLDGVLITPEIVRGAFRVTPEVCDGHAFKGKMILRGADILDMAAQTLGVWAGQYPDLQERIAFVYRYGETKFIKPAVPSDTLIIEANPQDLTINIRRSAAGEIIRITGKNFSARVGDRQIATVTLVELIIVNDNGSV
;
A
#
# COMPACT_ATOMS: atom_id res chain seq x y z
N MET A 1 -28.33 1.19 -9.10
CA MET A 1 -26.97 1.04 -8.53
C MET A 1 -26.19 2.30 -8.85
N LYS A 2 -25.68 3.04 -7.84
CA LYS A 2 -24.86 4.25 -8.06
C LYS A 2 -23.38 3.86 -7.96
N ARG A 3 -22.56 4.35 -8.89
CA ARG A 3 -21.11 4.13 -8.93
C ARG A 3 -20.38 5.47 -8.88
N PHE A 4 -19.36 5.56 -8.04
CA PHE A 4 -18.48 6.70 -7.94
C PHE A 4 -17.03 6.25 -8.09
N THR A 5 -16.21 7.06 -8.74
CA THR A 5 -14.76 6.84 -8.85
C THR A 5 -14.06 8.07 -8.30
N ILE A 6 -13.15 7.85 -7.36
CA ILE A 6 -12.35 8.89 -6.70
C ILE A 6 -10.90 8.67 -7.13
N GLY A 7 -10.21 9.76 -7.47
CA GLY A 7 -8.81 9.77 -7.86
C GLY A 7 -7.95 10.66 -6.97
N ASN A 8 -6.69 10.85 -7.35
CA ASN A 8 -5.73 11.60 -6.54
C ASN A 8 -6.08 13.08 -6.33
N ALA A 9 -6.70 13.73 -7.32
CA ALA A 9 -7.10 15.13 -7.23
C ALA A 9 -8.12 15.38 -6.10
N ASP A 10 -9.04 14.44 -5.90
CA ASP A 10 -10.06 14.49 -4.84
C ASP A 10 -9.44 14.34 -3.45
N ILE A 11 -8.38 13.53 -3.33
CA ILE A 11 -7.67 13.27 -2.08
C ILE A 11 -6.84 14.48 -1.66
N LEU A 12 -6.14 15.11 -2.61
CA LEU A 12 -5.28 16.25 -2.29
C LEU A 12 -6.06 17.52 -1.95
N LYS A 13 -7.32 17.69 -2.42
CA LYS A 13 -8.18 18.84 -2.12
C LYS A 13 -7.47 20.21 -2.24
N GLY A 14 -6.59 20.37 -3.23
CA GLY A 14 -5.80 21.60 -3.43
C GLY A 14 -4.50 21.71 -2.62
N ARG A 15 -4.08 20.65 -1.92
CA ARG A 15 -2.76 20.55 -1.28
C ARG A 15 -1.69 20.15 -2.30
N LEU A 16 -0.48 20.68 -2.12
CA LEU A 16 0.68 20.32 -2.94
C LEU A 16 1.30 18.98 -2.53
N GLU A 17 1.22 18.63 -1.24
CA GLU A 17 1.69 17.35 -0.72
C GLU A 17 0.91 16.95 0.54
N ILE A 18 0.89 15.65 0.82
CA ILE A 18 0.51 15.06 2.10
C ILE A 18 1.65 14.15 2.54
N LYS A 19 2.12 14.36 3.77
CA LYS A 19 3.11 13.49 4.44
C LYS A 19 2.40 12.78 5.59
N VAL A 20 2.47 11.46 5.57
CA VAL A 20 1.86 10.60 6.58
C VAL A 20 2.99 9.89 7.31
N GLU A 21 3.20 10.27 8.57
CA GLU A 21 4.23 9.68 9.43
C GLU A 21 3.72 8.39 10.08
N LYS A 22 4.64 7.57 10.60
CA LYS A 22 4.38 6.24 11.16
C LYS A 22 3.20 6.20 12.14
N GLU A 23 3.10 7.16 13.05
CA GLU A 23 2.04 7.24 14.05
C GLU A 23 0.66 7.43 13.42
N GLU A 24 0.59 8.19 12.33
CA GLU A 24 -0.64 8.41 11.56
C GLU A 24 -0.97 7.18 10.70
N ILE A 25 0.04 6.53 10.11
CA ILE A 25 -0.14 5.26 9.41
C ILE A 25 -0.77 4.22 10.33
N MET A 26 -0.35 4.15 11.59
CA MET A 26 -0.93 3.23 12.59
C MET A 26 -2.39 3.54 12.94
N ARG A 27 -2.88 4.75 12.70
CA ARG A 27 -4.31 5.09 12.86
C ARG A 27 -5.12 4.67 11.63
N ILE A 28 -4.51 4.68 10.45
CA ILE A 28 -5.15 4.29 9.19
C ILE A 28 -5.16 2.76 9.02
N LEU A 29 -4.05 2.11 9.34
CA LEU A 29 -3.83 0.69 9.11
C LEU A 29 -3.81 -0.10 10.42
N PRO A 30 -4.25 -1.38 10.43
CA PRO A 30 -4.17 -2.25 11.60
C PRO A 30 -2.77 -2.84 11.84
N HIS A 31 -1.80 -2.63 10.95
CA HIS A 31 -0.47 -3.24 10.99
C HIS A 31 0.38 -2.74 12.17
N ARG A 32 1.08 -3.65 12.85
CA ARG A 32 1.90 -3.37 14.05
C ARG A 32 3.18 -4.18 14.06
N GLY A 33 4.18 -3.71 14.83
CA GLY A 33 5.46 -4.40 15.01
C GLY A 33 6.12 -4.75 13.68
N ARG A 34 6.64 -5.98 13.56
CA ARG A 34 7.26 -6.52 12.32
C ARG A 34 6.35 -6.55 11.09
N MET A 35 5.03 -6.36 11.25
CA MET A 35 4.08 -6.33 10.15
C MET A 35 3.78 -4.91 9.63
N LEU A 36 4.25 -3.86 10.31
CA LEU A 36 4.15 -2.49 9.81
C LEU A 36 5.36 -2.19 8.92
N LEU A 37 5.15 -2.23 7.61
CA LEU A 37 6.20 -2.15 6.60
C LEU A 37 6.28 -0.75 5.98
N LEU A 38 5.93 0.28 6.75
CA LEU A 38 6.02 1.69 6.36
C LEU A 38 6.50 2.52 7.55
N ASP A 39 7.54 3.30 7.32
CA ASP A 39 7.97 4.36 8.24
C ASP A 39 7.33 5.70 7.88
N GLY A 40 6.96 5.90 6.61
CA GLY A 40 6.26 7.10 6.15
C GLY A 40 5.73 6.95 4.73
N VAL A 41 4.74 7.77 4.38
CA VAL A 41 4.19 7.87 3.02
C VAL A 41 4.14 9.32 2.58
N LEU A 42 4.64 9.60 1.37
CA LEU A 42 4.53 10.89 0.68
C LEU A 42 3.52 10.75 -0.46
N ILE A 43 2.53 11.65 -0.50
CA ILE A 43 1.53 11.74 -1.56
C ILE A 43 1.63 13.14 -2.17
N THR A 44 1.80 13.18 -3.50
CA THR A 44 1.87 14.41 -4.32
C THR A 44 1.02 14.21 -5.57
N PRO A 45 0.81 15.24 -6.40
CA PRO A 45 0.20 15.06 -7.71
C PRO A 45 0.95 14.09 -8.63
N GLU A 46 2.26 13.94 -8.46
CA GLU A 46 3.15 13.18 -9.36
C GLU A 46 3.49 11.78 -8.83
N ILE A 47 3.52 11.60 -7.51
CA ILE A 47 3.97 10.34 -6.88
C ILE A 47 3.22 10.02 -5.59
N VAL A 48 2.90 8.74 -5.40
CA VAL A 48 2.63 8.13 -4.09
C VAL A 48 3.80 7.22 -3.74
N ARG A 49 4.45 7.50 -2.60
CA ARG A 49 5.69 6.84 -2.19
C ARG A 49 5.61 6.37 -0.74
N GLY A 50 5.67 5.06 -0.51
CA GLY A 50 5.91 4.47 0.80
C GLY A 50 7.40 4.17 1.01
N ALA A 51 7.91 4.41 2.21
CA ALA A 51 9.30 4.14 2.57
C ALA A 51 9.38 3.22 3.80
N PHE A 52 10.35 2.31 3.81
CA PHE A 52 10.60 1.42 4.93
C PHE A 52 12.08 1.07 5.07
N ARG A 53 12.60 1.17 6.29
CA ARG A 53 13.92 0.68 6.65
C ARG A 53 13.84 -0.81 6.97
N VAL A 54 14.43 -1.64 6.11
CA VAL A 54 14.45 -3.09 6.32
C VAL A 54 15.26 -3.43 7.57
N THR A 55 14.64 -4.14 8.51
CA THR A 55 15.26 -4.55 9.77
C THR A 55 15.56 -6.05 9.79
N PRO A 56 16.53 -6.51 10.62
CA PRO A 56 16.72 -7.93 10.87
C PRO A 56 15.46 -8.65 11.34
N GLU A 57 14.63 -8.00 12.18
CA GLU A 57 13.41 -8.57 12.74
C GLU A 57 12.38 -8.96 11.68
N VAL A 58 12.21 -8.13 10.64
CA VAL A 58 11.29 -8.45 9.53
C VAL A 58 11.84 -9.57 8.64
N CYS A 59 13.16 -9.68 8.51
CA CYS A 59 13.82 -10.74 7.76
C CYS A 59 14.02 -12.05 8.55
N ASP A 60 13.65 -12.08 9.84
CA ASP A 60 13.89 -13.24 10.69
C ASP A 60 13.18 -14.48 10.14
N GLY A 61 13.88 -15.62 10.21
CA GLY A 61 13.44 -16.88 9.61
C GLY A 61 13.50 -16.95 8.08
N HIS A 62 13.98 -15.92 7.37
CA HIS A 62 14.13 -15.92 5.90
C HIS A 62 15.56 -15.56 5.47
N ALA A 63 16.38 -16.59 5.22
CA ALA A 63 17.78 -16.43 4.86
C ALA A 63 18.17 -17.31 3.66
N PHE A 64 19.12 -16.81 2.86
CA PHE A 64 19.74 -17.54 1.77
C PHE A 64 21.25 -17.48 1.90
N LYS A 65 21.90 -18.65 1.96
CA LYS A 65 23.37 -18.78 2.13
C LYS A 65 23.90 -17.96 3.30
N GLY A 66 23.21 -18.01 4.44
CA GLY A 66 23.59 -17.30 5.67
C GLY A 66 23.32 -15.80 5.68
N LYS A 67 22.67 -15.24 4.64
CA LYS A 67 22.28 -13.83 4.58
C LYS A 67 20.77 -13.69 4.74
N MET A 68 20.35 -12.87 5.69
CA MET A 68 18.94 -12.47 5.85
C MET A 68 18.45 -11.70 4.63
N ILE A 69 17.25 -12.00 4.16
CA ILE A 69 16.64 -11.39 2.98
C ILE A 69 15.17 -11.08 3.30
N LEU A 70 14.67 -9.93 2.85
CA LEU A 70 13.25 -9.60 2.94
C LEU A 70 12.41 -10.55 2.08
N ARG A 71 11.26 -11.03 2.56
CA ARG A 71 10.42 -11.95 1.78
C ARG A 71 9.75 -11.20 0.64
N GLY A 72 9.56 -11.86 -0.51
CA GLY A 72 8.81 -11.27 -1.62
C GLY A 72 7.38 -10.86 -1.21
N ALA A 73 6.77 -11.60 -0.28
CA ALA A 73 5.47 -11.28 0.28
C ALA A 73 5.44 -9.95 1.05
N ASP A 74 6.52 -9.59 1.75
CA ASP A 74 6.60 -8.31 2.48
C ASP A 74 6.60 -7.12 1.51
N ILE A 75 7.20 -7.28 0.32
CA ILE A 75 7.19 -6.24 -0.71
C ILE A 75 5.77 -6.01 -1.26
N LEU A 76 5.02 -7.11 -1.47
CA LEU A 76 3.61 -7.04 -1.89
C LEU A 76 2.76 -6.36 -0.81
N ASP A 77 2.96 -6.74 0.44
CA ASP A 77 2.23 -6.17 1.57
C ASP A 77 2.57 -4.69 1.78
N MET A 78 3.83 -4.28 1.62
CA MET A 78 4.22 -2.87 1.63
C MET A 78 3.52 -2.06 0.52
N ALA A 79 3.30 -2.64 -0.66
CA ALA A 79 2.52 -2.00 -1.72
C ALA A 79 1.03 -1.89 -1.37
N ALA A 80 0.45 -2.92 -0.76
CA ALA A 80 -0.91 -2.87 -0.23
C ALA A 80 -1.07 -1.84 0.88
N GLN A 81 -0.13 -1.76 1.83
CA GLN A 81 -0.11 -0.76 2.89
C GLN A 81 0.01 0.66 2.31
N THR A 82 0.89 0.87 1.31
CA THR A 82 1.03 2.17 0.64
C THR A 82 -0.28 2.60 -0.02
N LEU A 83 -0.96 1.67 -0.71
CA LEU A 83 -2.27 1.91 -1.32
C LEU A 83 -3.36 2.18 -0.26
N GLY A 84 -3.33 1.46 0.86
CA GLY A 84 -4.24 1.65 1.98
C GLY A 84 -4.07 3.02 2.65
N VAL A 85 -2.85 3.48 2.87
CA VAL A 85 -2.56 4.82 3.42
C VAL A 85 -3.06 5.92 2.47
N TRP A 86 -2.83 5.77 1.17
CA TRP A 86 -3.37 6.69 0.16
C TRP A 86 -4.89 6.75 0.20
N ALA A 87 -5.57 5.59 0.24
CA ALA A 87 -7.03 5.54 0.30
C ALA A 87 -7.59 6.09 1.61
N GLY A 88 -6.91 5.89 2.74
CA GLY A 88 -7.27 6.42 4.05
C GLY A 88 -7.23 7.95 4.15
N GLN A 89 -6.65 8.63 3.15
CA GLN A 89 -6.76 10.09 3.04
C GLN A 89 -8.14 10.54 2.59
N TYR A 90 -8.95 9.66 1.99
CA TYR A 90 -10.35 9.95 1.69
C TYR A 90 -11.17 9.84 2.98
N PRO A 91 -11.81 10.93 3.45
CA PRO A 91 -12.43 10.97 4.79
C PRO A 91 -13.44 9.84 5.06
N ASP A 92 -14.22 9.42 4.06
CA ASP A 92 -15.25 8.38 4.26
C ASP A 92 -14.67 6.97 4.49
N LEU A 93 -13.36 6.79 4.28
CA LEU A 93 -12.65 5.53 4.49
C LEU A 93 -11.78 5.53 5.74
N GLN A 94 -11.64 6.68 6.42
CA GLN A 94 -11.00 6.72 7.71
C GLN A 94 -11.77 5.75 8.63
N GLU A 95 -11.03 4.87 9.33
CA GLU A 95 -11.55 3.82 10.23
C GLU A 95 -12.13 2.56 9.56
N ARG A 96 -12.16 2.46 8.23
CA ARG A 96 -12.58 1.23 7.54
C ARG A 96 -11.42 0.27 7.31
N ILE A 97 -11.61 -1.00 7.62
CA ILE A 97 -10.61 -2.04 7.37
C ILE A 97 -10.67 -2.50 5.92
N ALA A 98 -9.56 -2.37 5.21
CA ALA A 98 -9.39 -2.89 3.87
C ALA A 98 -8.65 -4.24 3.90
N PHE A 99 -9.13 -5.19 3.11
CA PHE A 99 -8.49 -6.49 2.90
C PHE A 99 -7.84 -6.54 1.53
N VAL A 100 -6.70 -7.21 1.43
CA VAL A 100 -6.11 -7.52 0.13
C VAL A 100 -7.03 -8.48 -0.61
N TYR A 101 -7.48 -8.07 -1.79
CA TYR A 101 -8.31 -8.89 -2.66
C TYR A 101 -7.47 -9.65 -3.69
N ARG A 102 -6.49 -8.97 -4.31
CA ARG A 102 -5.73 -9.51 -5.44
C ARG A 102 -4.43 -8.76 -5.67
N TYR A 103 -3.42 -9.51 -6.08
CA TYR A 103 -2.22 -8.99 -6.72
C TYR A 103 -2.20 -9.34 -8.23
N GLY A 104 -1.55 -8.49 -9.03
CA GLY A 104 -1.24 -8.77 -10.42
C GLY A 104 0.08 -9.52 -10.58
N GLU A 105 0.54 -9.62 -11.83
CA GLU A 105 1.88 -10.11 -12.15
C GLU A 105 2.92 -9.32 -11.35
N THR A 106 3.82 -10.07 -10.73
CA THR A 106 4.91 -9.53 -9.92
C THR A 106 6.23 -10.08 -10.41
N LYS A 107 7.22 -9.20 -10.58
CA LYS A 107 8.60 -9.58 -10.93
C LYS A 107 9.50 -9.22 -9.77
N PHE A 108 10.12 -10.22 -9.16
CA PHE A 108 11.17 -10.03 -8.15
C PHE A 108 12.53 -10.07 -8.85
N ILE A 109 13.26 -8.96 -8.81
CA ILE A 109 14.45 -8.72 -9.63
C ILE A 109 15.72 -8.86 -8.77
N LYS A 110 15.73 -8.23 -7.59
CA LYS A 110 16.85 -8.27 -6.64
C LYS A 110 16.32 -8.41 -5.20
N PRO A 111 17.08 -9.03 -4.28
CA PRO A 111 16.71 -9.05 -2.88
C PRO A 111 16.91 -7.66 -2.24
N ALA A 112 16.07 -7.37 -1.25
CA ALA A 112 16.31 -6.35 -0.23
C ALA A 112 16.82 -7.04 1.04
N VAL A 113 17.75 -6.39 1.74
CA VAL A 113 18.42 -6.94 2.93
C VAL A 113 18.33 -5.97 4.11
N PRO A 114 18.57 -6.41 5.36
CA PRO A 114 18.61 -5.50 6.49
C PRO A 114 19.52 -4.30 6.24
N SER A 115 19.10 -3.12 6.70
CA SER A 115 19.71 -1.81 6.42
C SER A 115 19.49 -1.26 5.02
N ASP A 116 18.75 -1.92 4.13
CA ASP A 116 18.23 -1.25 2.94
C ASP A 116 17.10 -0.28 3.32
N THR A 117 17.02 0.86 2.64
CA THR A 117 15.80 1.68 2.63
C THR A 117 15.01 1.32 1.38
N LEU A 118 13.97 0.51 1.56
CA LEU A 118 13.08 0.08 0.50
C LEU A 118 12.05 1.17 0.25
N ILE A 119 11.83 1.47 -1.03
CA ILE A 119 10.85 2.45 -1.49
C ILE A 119 9.84 1.74 -2.38
N ILE A 120 8.55 1.92 -2.11
CA ILE A 120 7.44 1.53 -3.01
C ILE A 120 6.82 2.79 -3.59
N GLU A 121 6.67 2.82 -4.91
CA GLU A 121 6.15 3.98 -5.65
C GLU A 121 5.08 3.56 -6.66
N ALA A 122 4.05 4.39 -6.79
CA ALA A 122 3.09 4.33 -7.89
C ALA A 122 2.75 5.75 -8.39
N ASN A 123 2.36 5.85 -9.66
CA ASN A 123 1.82 7.09 -10.18
C ASN A 123 0.40 7.28 -9.62
N PRO A 124 0.05 8.46 -9.08
CA PRO A 124 -1.29 8.67 -8.55
C PRO A 124 -2.42 8.51 -9.57
N GLN A 125 -2.16 8.66 -10.86
CA GLN A 125 -3.12 8.41 -11.94
C GLN A 125 -3.49 6.92 -12.08
N ASP A 126 -2.62 6.03 -11.59
CA ASP A 126 -2.83 4.59 -11.57
C ASP A 126 -3.62 4.13 -10.33
N LEU A 127 -3.99 5.04 -9.45
CA LEU A 127 -4.69 4.76 -8.19
C LEU A 127 -6.15 5.23 -8.28
N THR A 128 -7.08 4.34 -7.92
CA THR A 128 -8.52 4.64 -7.97
C THR A 128 -9.26 4.01 -6.81
N ILE A 129 -10.31 4.68 -6.33
CA ILE A 129 -11.29 4.13 -5.40
C ILE A 129 -12.61 4.05 -6.14
N ASN A 130 -13.19 2.86 -6.22
CA ASN A 130 -14.50 2.63 -6.82
C ASN A 130 -15.50 2.22 -5.73
N ILE A 131 -16.52 3.03 -5.55
CA ILE A 131 -17.59 2.79 -4.57
C ILE A 131 -18.83 2.31 -5.32
N ARG A 132 -19.37 1.16 -4.92
CA ARG A 132 -20.63 0.61 -5.43
C ARG A 132 -21.62 0.47 -4.28
N ARG A 133 -22.77 1.14 -4.39
CA ARG A 133 -23.85 1.10 -3.40
C ARG A 133 -25.09 0.42 -3.96
N SER A 134 -25.64 -0.50 -3.17
CA SER A 134 -26.87 -1.24 -3.46
C SER A 134 -27.70 -1.45 -2.19
N ALA A 135 -28.92 -1.99 -2.32
CA ALA A 135 -29.73 -2.36 -1.16
C ALA A 135 -29.08 -3.47 -0.30
N ALA A 136 -28.21 -4.31 -0.90
CA ALA A 136 -27.50 -5.39 -0.24
C ALA A 136 -26.21 -4.94 0.48
N GLY A 137 -25.84 -3.66 0.35
CA GLY A 137 -24.64 -3.11 1.01
C GLY A 137 -23.76 -2.25 0.09
N GLU A 138 -22.60 -1.90 0.64
CA GLU A 138 -21.57 -1.09 0.01
C GLU A 138 -20.31 -1.94 -0.19
N ILE A 139 -19.78 -1.93 -1.41
CA ILE A 139 -18.50 -2.52 -1.76
C ILE A 139 -17.59 -1.39 -2.24
N ILE A 140 -16.42 -1.28 -1.61
CA ILE A 140 -15.41 -0.30 -1.99
C ILE A 140 -14.20 -1.07 -2.48
N ARG A 141 -13.79 -0.79 -3.71
CA ARG A 141 -12.61 -1.38 -4.33
C ARG A 141 -11.56 -0.31 -4.52
N ILE A 142 -10.42 -0.50 -3.90
CA ILE A 142 -9.25 0.36 -4.03
C ILE A 142 -8.29 -0.36 -4.96
N THR A 143 -7.91 0.27 -6.06
CA THR A 143 -7.04 -0.32 -7.08
C THR A 143 -5.85 0.58 -7.30
N GLY A 144 -4.65 0.01 -7.20
CA GLY A 144 -3.42 0.64 -7.66
C GLY A 144 -2.74 -0.22 -8.71
N LYS A 145 -2.10 0.41 -9.71
CA LYS A 145 -1.36 -0.28 -10.76
C LYS A 145 0.09 0.18 -10.81
N ASN A 146 0.92 -0.64 -11.45
CA ASN A 146 2.30 -0.31 -11.82
C ASN A 146 3.18 0.13 -10.63
N PHE A 147 3.07 -0.56 -9.49
CA PHE A 147 3.97 -0.30 -8.38
C PHE A 147 5.39 -0.74 -8.74
N SER A 148 6.36 0.09 -8.34
CA SER A 148 7.78 -0.24 -8.40
C SER A 148 8.38 -0.25 -7.00
N ALA A 149 9.27 -1.21 -6.76
CA ALA A 149 10.03 -1.34 -5.52
C ALA A 149 11.52 -1.11 -5.81
N ARG A 150 12.19 -0.25 -5.06
CA ARG A 150 13.61 0.06 -5.27
C ARG A 150 14.37 0.34 -3.98
N VAL A 151 15.69 0.18 -4.04
CA VAL A 151 16.65 0.62 -3.02
C VAL A 151 17.73 1.43 -3.73
N GLY A 152 17.79 2.74 -3.47
CA GLY A 152 18.56 3.66 -4.31
C GLY A 152 18.12 3.55 -5.76
N ASP A 153 19.08 3.25 -6.66
CA ASP A 153 18.85 3.04 -8.09
C ASP A 153 18.59 1.57 -8.45
N ARG A 154 18.65 0.64 -7.47
CA ARG A 154 18.41 -0.78 -7.72
C ARG A 154 16.91 -1.06 -7.73
N GLN A 155 16.39 -1.50 -8.87
CA GLN A 155 15.05 -2.08 -8.91
C GLN A 155 15.04 -3.43 -8.18
N ILE A 156 14.14 -3.54 -7.19
CA ILE A 156 13.95 -4.72 -6.35
C ILE A 156 12.80 -5.56 -6.91
N ALA A 157 11.67 -4.93 -7.22
CA ALA A 157 10.50 -5.61 -7.77
C ALA A 157 9.58 -4.67 -8.55
N THR A 158 8.63 -5.25 -9.30
CA THR A 158 7.48 -4.55 -9.88
C THR A 158 6.20 -5.33 -9.61
N VAL A 159 5.10 -4.64 -9.33
CA VAL A 159 3.78 -5.23 -9.12
C VAL A 159 2.78 -4.53 -10.03
N THR A 160 2.22 -5.27 -11.00
CA THR A 160 1.34 -4.66 -12.02
C THR A 160 0.00 -4.19 -11.46
N LEU A 161 -0.47 -4.80 -10.37
CA LEU A 161 -1.77 -4.49 -9.76
C LEU A 161 -1.76 -4.85 -8.26
N VAL A 162 -2.35 -3.99 -7.46
CA VAL A 162 -2.79 -4.27 -6.08
C VAL A 162 -4.25 -3.87 -5.97
N GLU A 163 -5.11 -4.78 -5.54
CA GLU A 163 -6.51 -4.49 -5.24
C GLU A 163 -6.81 -4.75 -3.77
N LEU A 164 -7.36 -3.75 -3.10
CA LEU A 164 -7.95 -3.86 -1.77
C LEU A 164 -9.47 -3.79 -1.88
N ILE A 165 -10.15 -4.43 -0.95
CA ILE A 165 -11.61 -4.40 -0.83
C ILE A 165 -12.00 -4.03 0.60
N ILE A 166 -13.01 -3.18 0.72
CA ILE A 166 -13.73 -2.95 1.97
C ILE A 166 -15.15 -3.44 1.73
N VAL A 167 -15.61 -4.33 2.60
CA VAL A 167 -16.98 -4.84 2.64
C VAL A 167 -17.56 -4.43 3.99
N ASN A 168 -18.75 -3.82 4.01
CA ASN A 168 -19.38 -3.48 5.29
C ASN A 168 -19.72 -4.74 6.10
N ASP A 169 -19.55 -4.64 7.42
CA ASP A 169 -19.60 -5.68 8.45
C ASP A 169 -20.99 -6.33 8.70
N ASN A 170 -21.77 -6.57 7.65
CA ASN A 170 -22.99 -7.39 7.74
C ASN A 170 -22.79 -8.85 7.30
N GLY A 171 -21.55 -9.32 7.18
CA GLY A 171 -21.31 -10.75 6.99
C GLY A 171 -19.90 -11.08 6.55
N SER A 172 -19.15 -11.64 7.50
CA SER A 172 -18.09 -12.67 7.34
C SER A 172 -17.18 -12.56 6.12
N VAL A 173 -15.88 -12.35 6.38
CA VAL A 173 -14.80 -12.81 5.49
C VAL A 173 -14.91 -14.31 5.27
#